data_AF-A0A1H7MN77-F1
#
_entry.id   AF-A0A1H7MN77-F1
#
_cell.length_a   1.000
_cell.length_b   1.000
_cell.length_c   1.000
_cell.angle_alpha   90.00
_cell.angle_beta   90.00
_cell.angle_gamma   90.00
#
_symmetry.space_group_name_H-M   'P 1'
#
loop_
_entity.id
_entity.type
_entity.pdbx_description
1 polymer ?
#
loop_
_entity_poly.entity_id
_entity_poly.type
_entity_poly.pdbx_seq_one_letter_code
_entity_poly.pdbx_strand_id
1 'polypeptide(L)'
;MKRSVPMKRTPFKARPPEASQQPGKKPVKCKAPGCQNRFVRRSMTHKACGQECAAVLGRLANEKAAARAALEDRRQTRAQLEDMKTVPQLKKEAQAAFNKWVRLRDAGRPCISCGAPPPNLTKLHAGRDAGHYRSIGSADHLRFHEDNCHAQCVKCNQWGAGMAVDYRLGLIARIGAARVHAIECSNAANKWTRHQLREIREIYRERTRLIEKRSANDAMLLDAA
;
A
#
# COMPACT_ATOMS: atom_id res chain seq x y z
N MET A 1 -63.77 61.37 -44.59
CA MET A 1 -63.58 60.63 -43.32
C MET A 1 -64.26 59.26 -43.41
N LYS A 2 -63.50 58.18 -43.55
CA LYS A 2 -63.96 56.80 -43.24
C LYS A 2 -62.78 56.11 -42.54
N ARG A 3 -62.88 55.97 -41.21
CA ARG A 3 -61.85 55.33 -40.38
C ARG A 3 -61.86 53.82 -40.69
N SER A 4 -60.72 53.27 -41.12
CA SER A 4 -60.52 51.82 -41.23
C SER A 4 -60.55 51.19 -39.84
N VAL A 5 -61.44 50.24 -39.63
CA VAL A 5 -61.53 49.46 -38.38
C VAL A 5 -60.33 48.53 -38.28
N PRO A 6 -59.58 48.51 -37.17
CA PRO A 6 -58.46 47.58 -37.01
C PRO A 6 -58.98 46.15 -36.81
N MET A 7 -58.52 45.20 -37.62
CA MET A 7 -58.80 43.77 -37.42
C MET A 7 -58.16 43.31 -36.11
N LYS A 8 -58.99 42.84 -35.17
CA LYS A 8 -58.52 42.22 -33.93
C LYS A 8 -57.83 40.90 -34.27
N ARG A 9 -56.52 40.81 -34.03
CA ARG A 9 -55.80 39.53 -34.04
C ARG A 9 -56.34 38.67 -32.89
N THR A 10 -56.98 37.55 -33.21
CA THR A 10 -57.38 36.57 -32.22
C THR A 10 -56.12 36.02 -31.54
N PRO A 11 -56.07 35.92 -30.19
CA PRO A 11 -54.91 35.36 -29.51
C PRO A 11 -54.71 33.91 -29.96
N PHE A 12 -53.47 33.54 -30.30
CA PHE A 12 -53.07 32.17 -30.57
C PHE A 12 -53.28 31.37 -29.28
N LYS A 13 -54.42 30.69 -29.15
CA LYS A 13 -54.64 29.73 -28.07
C LYS A 13 -53.80 28.51 -28.40
N ALA A 14 -52.62 28.41 -27.82
CA ALA A 14 -51.86 27.17 -27.82
C ALA A 14 -52.78 26.08 -27.24
N ARG A 15 -53.09 25.06 -28.04
CA ARG A 15 -53.77 23.86 -27.54
C ARG A 15 -52.88 23.33 -26.41
N PRO A 16 -53.40 23.13 -25.19
CA PRO A 16 -52.61 22.51 -24.14
C PRO A 16 -52.11 21.18 -24.69
N PRO A 17 -50.84 20.79 -24.44
CA PRO A 17 -50.33 19.52 -24.94
C PRO A 17 -51.26 18.43 -24.43
N GLU A 18 -51.98 17.79 -25.36
CA GLU A 18 -52.79 16.61 -25.07
C GLU A 18 -51.87 15.63 -24.36
N ALA A 19 -52.22 15.31 -23.12
CA ALA A 19 -51.53 14.33 -22.33
C ALA A 19 -51.59 12.99 -23.09
N SER A 20 -50.55 12.71 -23.88
CA SER A 20 -50.38 11.43 -24.53
C SER A 20 -50.07 10.40 -23.44
N GLN A 21 -51.15 9.88 -22.87
CA GLN A 21 -51.12 8.72 -22.00
C GLN A 21 -50.72 7.52 -22.86
N GLN A 22 -49.41 7.30 -23.01
CA GLN A 22 -48.91 6.05 -23.57
C GLN A 22 -49.25 4.92 -22.58
N PRO A 23 -50.06 3.91 -22.98
CA PRO A 23 -50.46 2.84 -22.10
C PRO A 23 -49.26 1.94 -21.76
N GLY A 24 -49.08 1.63 -20.47
CA GLY A 24 -48.30 0.48 -20.01
C GLY A 24 -47.04 0.74 -19.16
N LYS A 25 -46.54 1.97 -19.01
CA LYS A 25 -45.32 2.22 -18.20
C LYS A 25 -45.66 2.45 -16.74
N LYS A 26 -45.37 1.45 -15.88
CA LYS A 26 -45.55 1.54 -14.42
C LYS A 26 -44.74 2.72 -13.84
N PRO A 27 -45.31 3.53 -12.92
CA PRO A 27 -44.61 4.65 -12.32
C PRO A 27 -43.49 4.16 -11.38
N VAL A 28 -42.30 4.72 -11.57
CA VAL A 28 -41.09 4.40 -10.78
C VAL A 28 -40.78 5.53 -9.79
N LYS A 29 -40.09 5.20 -8.70
CA LYS A 29 -39.65 6.18 -7.71
C LYS A 29 -38.50 7.03 -8.26
N CYS A 30 -38.52 8.34 -7.99
CA CYS A 30 -37.38 9.24 -8.23
C CYS A 30 -36.13 8.75 -7.49
N LYS A 31 -34.97 8.78 -8.15
CA LYS A 31 -33.70 8.38 -7.54
C LYS A 31 -32.97 9.50 -6.81
N ALA A 32 -33.44 10.75 -6.92
CA ALA A 32 -32.83 11.87 -6.20
C ALA A 32 -33.01 11.68 -4.68
N PRO A 33 -31.96 11.89 -3.87
CA PRO A 33 -32.05 11.75 -2.42
C PRO A 33 -33.10 12.71 -1.85
N GLY A 34 -33.89 12.23 -0.89
CA GLY A 34 -34.99 12.99 -0.28
C GLY A 34 -36.26 13.08 -1.12
N CYS A 35 -36.25 12.72 -2.41
CA CYS A 35 -37.45 12.76 -3.25
C CYS A 35 -38.26 11.46 -3.14
N GLN A 36 -39.56 11.58 -2.85
CA GLN A 36 -40.48 10.43 -2.76
C GLN A 36 -41.44 10.31 -3.95
N ASN A 37 -41.38 11.26 -4.89
CA ASN A 37 -42.28 11.30 -6.04
C ASN A 37 -42.13 10.05 -6.93
N ARG A 38 -43.27 9.58 -7.44
CA ARG A 38 -43.35 8.53 -8.47
C ARG A 38 -43.68 9.17 -9.80
N PHE A 39 -43.02 8.73 -10.87
CA PHE A 39 -43.18 9.31 -12.21
C PHE A 39 -43.09 8.22 -13.28
N VAL A 40 -43.65 8.49 -14.46
CA VAL A 40 -43.54 7.60 -15.61
C VAL A 40 -42.26 7.95 -16.38
N ARG A 41 -41.33 7.01 -16.45
CA ARG A 41 -40.03 7.20 -17.12
C ARG A 41 -40.16 7.15 -18.64
N ARG A 42 -39.62 8.16 -19.34
CA ARG A 42 -39.63 8.23 -20.82
C ARG A 42 -38.66 7.22 -21.46
N SER A 43 -37.52 6.95 -20.82
CA SER A 43 -36.47 6.01 -21.26
C SER A 43 -35.90 5.20 -20.09
N MET A 44 -34.96 4.28 -20.36
CA MET A 44 -34.23 3.55 -19.30
C MET A 44 -33.29 4.44 -18.48
N THR A 45 -32.81 5.53 -19.07
CA THR A 45 -31.88 6.47 -18.45
C THR A 45 -32.58 7.58 -17.65
N HIS A 46 -33.91 7.73 -17.79
CA HIS A 46 -34.70 8.73 -17.07
C HIS A 46 -34.88 8.34 -15.58
N LYS A 47 -34.14 9.01 -14.68
CA LYS A 47 -34.04 8.67 -13.25
C LYS A 47 -34.63 9.73 -12.29
N ALA A 48 -34.98 10.91 -12.78
CA ALA A 48 -35.51 12.03 -12.01
C ALA A 48 -36.95 12.34 -12.43
N CYS A 49 -37.79 12.81 -11.49
CA CYS A 49 -39.16 13.23 -11.78
C CYS A 49 -39.28 14.63 -12.41
N GLY A 50 -38.21 15.44 -12.36
CA GLY A 50 -38.18 16.82 -12.86
C GLY A 50 -36.76 17.40 -12.92
N GLN A 51 -36.63 18.65 -13.39
CA GLN A 51 -35.33 19.29 -13.68
C GLN A 51 -34.44 19.42 -12.44
N GLU A 52 -34.98 19.82 -11.30
CA GLU A 52 -34.22 19.97 -10.05
C GLU A 52 -33.65 18.64 -9.56
N CYS A 53 -34.47 17.59 -9.55
CA CYS A 53 -34.04 16.24 -9.20
C CYS A 53 -32.99 15.70 -10.20
N ALA A 54 -33.07 16.07 -11.48
CA ALA A 54 -32.08 15.70 -12.48
C ALA A 54 -30.74 16.41 -12.22
N ALA A 55 -30.77 17.69 -11.84
CA ALA A 55 -29.58 18.45 -11.49
C ALA A 55 -28.88 17.88 -10.24
N VAL A 56 -29.65 17.49 -9.20
CA VAL A 56 -29.09 16.81 -8.01
C VAL A 56 -28.39 15.52 -8.38
N LEU A 57 -29.03 14.66 -9.18
CA LEU A 57 -28.43 13.41 -9.65
C LEU A 57 -27.18 13.65 -10.50
N GLY A 58 -27.17 14.71 -11.32
CA GLY A 58 -26.01 15.14 -12.10
C GLY A 58 -24.84 15.55 -11.21
N ARG A 59 -25.07 16.37 -10.18
CA ARG A 59 -24.04 16.76 -9.20
C ARG A 59 -23.43 15.55 -8.50
N LEU A 60 -24.26 14.64 -7.98
CA LEU A 60 -23.80 13.41 -7.32
C LEU A 60 -23.00 12.49 -8.26
N ALA A 61 -23.39 12.41 -9.54
CA ALA A 61 -22.65 11.64 -10.52
C ALA A 61 -21.28 12.26 -10.81
N ASN A 62 -21.22 13.59 -10.94
CA ASN A 62 -19.98 14.34 -11.16
C ASN A 62 -19.04 14.23 -9.96
N GLU A 63 -19.54 14.35 -8.74
CA GLU A 63 -18.75 14.16 -7.50
C GLU A 63 -18.15 12.75 -7.43
N LYS A 64 -18.93 11.71 -7.75
CA LYS A 64 -18.44 10.33 -7.80
C LYS A 64 -17.40 10.13 -8.91
N ALA A 65 -17.61 10.75 -10.07
CA ALA A 65 -16.65 10.69 -11.18
C ALA A 65 -15.34 11.40 -10.80
N ALA A 66 -15.41 12.58 -10.20
CA ALA A 66 -14.26 13.34 -9.72
C ALA A 66 -13.48 12.57 -8.64
N ALA A 67 -14.18 11.94 -7.68
CA ALA A 67 -13.55 11.11 -6.66
C ALA A 67 -12.82 9.89 -7.25
N ARG A 68 -13.41 9.22 -8.25
CA ARG A 68 -12.75 8.12 -8.97
C ARG A 68 -11.56 8.58 -9.78
N ALA A 69 -11.68 9.70 -10.49
CA ALA A 69 -10.59 10.29 -11.26
C ALA A 69 -9.42 10.67 -10.35
N ALA A 70 -9.68 11.29 -9.20
CA ALA A 70 -8.66 11.63 -8.22
C ALA A 70 -7.97 10.39 -7.61
N LEU A 71 -8.71 9.28 -7.41
CA LEU A 71 -8.11 8.03 -6.95
C LEU A 71 -7.17 7.43 -8.00
N GLU A 72 -7.59 7.41 -9.27
CA GLU A 72 -6.79 6.89 -10.37
C GLU A 72 -5.55 7.75 -10.63
N ASP A 73 -5.69 9.08 -10.61
CA ASP A 73 -4.57 10.03 -10.71
C ASP A 73 -3.51 9.81 -9.61
N ARG A 74 -3.95 9.62 -8.35
CA ARG A 74 -3.04 9.26 -7.24
C ARG A 74 -2.36 7.92 -7.47
N ARG A 75 -3.06 6.94 -8.03
CA ARG A 75 -2.50 5.61 -8.34
C ARG A 75 -1.43 5.72 -9.43
N GLN A 76 -1.70 6.46 -10.50
CA GLN A 76 -0.78 6.69 -11.60
C GLN A 76 0.45 7.47 -11.14
N THR A 77 0.25 8.56 -10.41
CA THR A 77 1.33 9.35 -9.80
C THR A 77 2.22 8.47 -8.91
N ARG A 78 1.62 7.62 -8.06
CA ARG A 78 2.39 6.69 -7.22
C ARG A 78 3.19 5.69 -8.06
N ALA A 79 2.60 5.13 -9.11
CA ALA A 79 3.28 4.19 -10.00
C ALA A 79 4.48 4.85 -10.70
N GLN A 80 4.29 6.06 -11.24
CA GLN A 80 5.36 6.84 -11.87
C GLN A 80 6.48 7.15 -10.88
N LEU A 81 6.15 7.59 -9.66
CA LEU A 81 7.15 7.86 -8.62
C LEU A 81 7.92 6.59 -8.23
N GLU A 82 7.26 5.43 -8.13
CA GLU A 82 7.96 4.14 -7.92
C GLU A 82 8.92 3.84 -9.08
N ASP A 83 8.49 4.06 -10.33
CA ASP A 83 9.26 3.82 -11.55
C ASP A 83 10.37 4.83 -11.83
N MET A 84 10.37 5.96 -11.14
CA MET A 84 11.49 6.91 -11.14
C MET A 84 12.50 6.69 -10.02
N LYS A 85 12.27 5.75 -9.09
CA LYS A 85 13.19 5.52 -7.96
C LYS A 85 14.59 5.14 -8.39
N THR A 86 15.58 5.82 -7.84
CA THR A 86 17.00 5.57 -8.11
C THR A 86 17.47 4.27 -7.43
N VAL A 87 18.60 3.73 -7.88
CA VAL A 87 19.22 2.53 -7.27
C VAL A 87 19.48 2.72 -5.76
N PRO A 88 20.04 3.85 -5.28
CA PRO A 88 20.23 4.08 -3.84
C PRO A 88 18.92 4.06 -3.03
N GLN A 89 17.85 4.65 -3.56
CA GLN A 89 16.53 4.63 -2.91
C GLN A 89 16.00 3.19 -2.80
N LEU A 90 16.07 2.42 -3.89
CA LEU A 90 15.67 1.00 -3.90
C LEU A 90 16.54 0.15 -2.98
N LYS A 91 17.86 0.41 -2.90
CA LYS A 91 18.76 -0.25 -1.93
C LYS A 91 18.31 0.01 -0.49
N LYS A 92 17.95 1.26 -0.16
CA LYS A 92 17.47 1.62 1.19
C LYS A 92 16.16 0.90 1.55
N GLU A 93 15.23 0.79 0.59
CA GLU A 93 13.97 0.08 0.81
C GLU A 93 14.15 -1.43 0.96
N ALA A 94 14.98 -2.04 0.10
CA ALA A 94 15.35 -3.44 0.23
C ALA A 94 16.05 -3.72 1.57
N GLN A 95 16.96 -2.84 2.00
CA GLN A 95 17.64 -2.94 3.29
C GLN A 95 16.67 -2.86 4.45
N ALA A 96 15.70 -1.95 4.41
CA ALA A 96 14.69 -1.82 5.45
C ALA A 96 13.83 -3.10 5.57
N ALA A 97 13.41 -3.67 4.44
CA ALA A 97 12.67 -4.93 4.40
C ALA A 97 13.52 -6.11 4.94
N PHE A 98 14.76 -6.23 4.48
CA PHE A 98 15.70 -7.25 4.94
C PHE A 98 15.99 -7.15 6.44
N ASN A 99 16.29 -5.94 6.93
CA ASN A 99 16.58 -5.71 8.35
C ASN A 99 15.37 -5.96 9.24
N LYS A 100 14.14 -5.67 8.77
CA LYS A 100 12.92 -6.04 9.50
C LYS A 100 12.82 -7.56 9.61
N TRP A 101 12.99 -8.28 8.50
CA TRP A 101 12.94 -9.74 8.49
C TRP A 101 14.01 -10.37 9.39
N VAL A 102 15.27 -9.91 9.35
CA VAL A 102 16.36 -10.40 10.22
C VAL A 102 16.00 -10.23 11.69
N ARG A 103 15.49 -9.07 12.09
CA ARG A 103 15.08 -8.80 13.48
C ARG A 103 13.96 -9.73 13.95
N LEU A 104 13.00 -10.06 13.08
CA LEU A 104 11.93 -11.00 13.41
C LEU A 104 12.42 -12.45 13.43
N ARG A 105 13.20 -12.87 12.44
CA ARG A 105 13.82 -14.21 12.37
C ARG A 105 14.63 -14.52 13.62
N ASP A 106 15.37 -13.52 14.12
CA ASP A 106 16.28 -13.66 15.25
C ASP A 106 15.71 -13.11 16.57
N ALA A 107 14.40 -12.83 16.64
CA ALA A 107 13.79 -12.14 17.79
C ALA A 107 14.05 -12.86 19.13
N GLY A 108 14.04 -14.20 19.13
CA GLY A 108 14.32 -15.03 20.31
C GLY A 108 15.81 -15.35 20.53
N ARG A 109 16.73 -14.84 19.69
CA ARG A 109 18.15 -15.21 19.75
C ARG A 109 18.97 -14.22 20.62
N PRO A 110 20.03 -14.71 21.30
CA PRO A 110 20.99 -13.84 21.97
C PRO A 110 21.75 -12.95 20.97
N CYS A 111 22.50 -11.96 21.47
CA CYS A 111 23.33 -11.10 20.65
C CYS A 111 24.35 -11.97 19.91
N ILE A 112 24.53 -11.76 18.61
CA ILE A 112 25.53 -12.51 17.85
C ILE A 112 26.96 -12.31 18.39
N SER A 113 27.30 -11.11 18.86
CA SER A 113 28.65 -10.81 19.37
C SER A 113 28.80 -11.14 20.84
N CYS A 114 28.02 -10.50 21.72
CA CYS A 114 28.23 -10.60 23.17
C CYS A 114 27.37 -11.64 23.89
N GLY A 115 26.52 -12.40 23.18
CA GLY A 115 25.65 -13.40 23.80
C GLY A 115 24.52 -12.85 24.67
N ALA A 116 24.40 -11.53 24.87
CA ALA A 116 23.35 -10.94 25.71
C ALA A 116 21.95 -11.40 25.28
N PRO A 117 21.07 -11.80 26.23
CA PRO A 117 19.74 -12.35 25.92
C PRO A 117 18.89 -11.34 25.14
N PRO A 118 17.85 -11.81 24.42
CA PRO A 118 16.92 -10.91 23.74
C PRO A 118 16.26 -9.95 24.75
N PRO A 119 16.10 -8.65 24.41
CA PRO A 119 15.51 -7.69 25.33
C PRO A 119 14.04 -8.04 25.63
N ASN A 120 13.61 -7.85 26.87
CA ASN A 120 12.21 -8.03 27.25
C ASN A 120 11.36 -6.94 26.55
N LEU A 121 10.43 -7.35 25.70
CA LEU A 121 9.70 -6.52 24.73
C LEU A 121 8.69 -5.53 25.36
N THR A 122 8.58 -5.49 26.68
CA THR A 122 7.54 -4.77 27.43
C THR A 122 7.75 -3.26 27.54
N LYS A 123 8.98 -2.74 27.33
CA LYS A 123 9.26 -1.31 27.50
C LYS A 123 10.16 -0.79 26.37
N LEU A 124 9.53 -0.10 25.42
CA LEU A 124 10.06 0.99 24.59
C LEU A 124 11.51 0.79 24.01
N HIS A 125 11.57 0.53 22.70
CA HIS A 125 12.75 0.24 21.85
C HIS A 125 13.27 -1.20 21.96
N ALA A 126 12.75 -2.06 21.07
CA ALA A 126 13.23 -3.42 20.82
C ALA A 126 14.74 -3.40 20.45
N GLY A 127 15.59 -3.59 21.46
CA GLY A 127 17.05 -3.31 21.47
C GLY A 127 17.96 -4.20 20.63
N ARG A 128 17.57 -4.54 19.40
CA ARG A 128 18.37 -5.30 18.44
C ARG A 128 18.37 -4.64 17.06
N ASP A 129 19.56 -4.40 16.54
CA ASP A 129 19.80 -4.06 15.15
C ASP A 129 20.01 -5.32 14.30
N ALA A 130 19.89 -5.18 12.99
CA ALA A 130 20.36 -6.17 12.02
C ALA A 130 21.80 -5.80 11.64
N GLY A 131 22.77 -6.34 12.37
CA GLY A 131 24.19 -6.05 12.19
C GLY A 131 24.82 -6.92 11.10
N HIS A 132 25.70 -6.35 10.28
CA HIS A 132 26.41 -7.08 9.22
C HIS A 132 27.82 -7.48 9.67
N TYR A 133 28.22 -8.74 9.46
CA TYR A 133 29.57 -9.21 9.76
C TYR A 133 30.61 -8.55 8.85
N ARG A 134 30.46 -8.71 7.54
CA ARG A 134 31.18 -7.92 6.53
C ARG A 134 30.34 -6.70 6.18
N SER A 135 30.93 -5.52 6.39
CA SER A 135 30.20 -4.26 6.24
C SER A 135 29.67 -4.08 4.81
N ILE A 136 28.52 -3.43 4.69
CA ILE A 136 27.91 -3.11 3.39
C ILE A 136 28.75 -2.11 2.56
N GLY A 137 29.73 -1.44 3.19
CA GLY A 137 30.64 -0.53 2.51
C GLY A 137 31.79 -1.26 1.81
N SER A 138 32.34 -2.31 2.44
CA SER A 138 33.43 -3.09 1.86
C SER A 138 32.96 -4.33 1.09
N ALA A 139 31.75 -4.83 1.37
CA ALA A 139 31.21 -6.05 0.77
C ALA A 139 29.72 -5.88 0.38
N ASP A 140 29.43 -4.92 -0.51
CA ASP A 140 28.05 -4.63 -0.97
C ASP A 140 27.37 -5.83 -1.65
N HIS A 141 28.13 -6.77 -2.19
CA HIS A 141 27.62 -8.03 -2.75
C HIS A 141 27.01 -8.95 -1.69
N LEU A 142 27.45 -8.85 -0.43
CA LEU A 142 26.94 -9.62 0.71
C LEU A 142 25.84 -8.88 1.50
N ARG A 143 25.39 -7.71 1.03
CA ARG A 143 24.42 -6.85 1.72
C ARG A 143 23.14 -7.58 2.15
N PHE A 144 22.62 -8.43 1.27
CA PHE A 144 21.38 -9.19 1.46
C PHE A 144 21.64 -10.68 1.68
N HIS A 145 22.88 -11.07 1.95
CA HIS A 145 23.24 -12.45 2.25
C HIS A 145 22.82 -12.76 3.70
N GLU A 146 21.95 -13.75 3.88
CA GLU A 146 21.30 -14.03 5.17
C GLU A 146 22.29 -14.44 6.26
N ASP A 147 23.39 -15.10 5.88
CA ASP A 147 24.47 -15.48 6.80
C ASP A 147 25.39 -14.33 7.19
N ASN A 148 25.37 -13.22 6.43
CA ASN A 148 26.18 -12.06 6.72
C ASN A 148 25.48 -11.10 7.69
N CYS A 149 24.20 -11.30 8.02
CA CYS A 149 23.41 -10.35 8.80
C CYS A 149 22.49 -11.00 9.84
N HIS A 150 22.70 -10.66 11.11
CA HIS A 150 22.06 -11.27 12.27
C HIS A 150 21.68 -10.23 13.32
N ALA A 151 20.77 -10.59 14.23
CA ALA A 151 20.44 -9.72 15.35
C ALA A 151 21.64 -9.44 16.26
N GLN A 152 21.94 -8.16 16.44
CA GLN A 152 23.04 -7.65 17.26
C GLN A 152 22.52 -6.54 18.17
N CYS A 153 23.00 -6.46 19.42
CA CYS A 153 22.58 -5.36 20.29
C CYS A 153 23.17 -4.02 19.79
N VAL A 154 22.47 -2.92 20.08
CA VAL A 154 22.89 -1.56 19.70
C VAL A 154 24.30 -1.24 20.18
N LYS A 155 24.65 -1.65 21.41
CA LYS A 155 26.00 -1.48 21.99
C LYS A 155 27.07 -2.10 21.08
N CYS A 156 26.92 -3.36 20.70
CA CYS A 156 27.92 -4.04 19.86
C CYS A 156 27.92 -3.54 18.42
N ASN A 157 26.75 -3.29 17.84
CA ASN A 157 26.64 -2.89 16.43
C ASN A 157 27.11 -1.45 16.19
N GLN A 158 26.55 -0.49 16.93
CA GLN A 158 26.78 0.94 16.70
C GLN A 158 28.01 1.45 17.44
N TRP A 159 28.16 1.11 18.71
CA TRP A 159 29.20 1.66 19.58
C TRP A 159 30.46 0.80 19.63
N GLY A 160 30.35 -0.50 19.32
CA GLY A 160 31.46 -1.47 19.31
C GLY A 160 32.03 -1.74 17.93
N ALA A 161 31.76 -0.88 16.94
CA ALA A 161 32.21 -1.03 15.55
C ALA A 161 31.93 -2.43 14.97
N GLY A 162 30.77 -3.01 15.29
CA GLY A 162 30.35 -4.34 14.82
C GLY A 162 30.98 -5.53 15.57
N MET A 163 31.96 -5.31 16.46
CA MET A 163 32.62 -6.36 17.27
C MET A 163 33.04 -7.58 16.44
N ALA A 164 33.77 -7.36 15.35
CA ALA A 164 33.98 -8.37 14.30
C ALA A 164 34.54 -9.72 14.80
N VAL A 165 35.47 -9.71 15.75
CA VAL A 165 36.06 -10.93 16.32
C VAL A 165 35.00 -11.76 17.06
N ASP A 166 34.26 -11.13 17.97
CA ASP A 166 33.18 -11.80 18.72
C ASP A 166 32.01 -12.19 17.81
N TYR A 167 31.70 -11.36 16.81
CA TYR A 167 30.70 -11.67 15.79
C TYR A 167 31.08 -12.97 15.08
N ARG A 168 32.35 -13.12 14.68
CA ARG A 168 32.85 -14.33 14.01
C ARG A 168 32.69 -15.57 14.88
N LEU A 169 32.99 -15.50 16.18
CA LEU A 169 32.77 -16.59 17.12
C LEU A 169 31.29 -17.00 17.17
N GLY A 170 30.40 -16.00 17.26
CA GLY A 170 28.96 -16.24 17.22
C GLY A 170 28.49 -16.84 15.89
N LEU A 171 29.08 -16.45 14.76
CA LEU A 171 28.75 -17.03 13.46
C LEU A 171 29.19 -18.49 13.37
N ILE A 172 30.40 -18.82 13.81
CA ILE A 172 30.88 -20.21 13.84
C ILE A 172 29.90 -21.08 14.64
N ALA A 173 29.41 -20.59 15.79
CA ALA A 173 28.43 -21.30 16.60
C ALA A 173 27.06 -21.45 15.90
N ARG A 174 26.63 -20.50 15.06
CA ARG A 174 25.30 -20.52 14.42
C ARG A 174 25.25 -21.23 13.08
N ILE A 175 26.26 -21.02 12.23
CA ILE A 175 26.27 -21.49 10.84
C ILE A 175 27.44 -22.41 10.52
N GLY A 176 28.39 -22.58 11.44
CA GLY A 176 29.57 -23.42 11.25
C GLY A 176 30.71 -22.74 10.51
N ALA A 177 31.94 -23.20 10.78
CA ALA A 177 33.16 -22.58 10.27
C ALA A 177 33.26 -22.55 8.73
N ALA A 178 32.77 -23.59 8.04
CA ALA A 178 32.81 -23.66 6.58
C ALA A 178 32.01 -22.52 5.91
N ARG A 179 30.82 -22.19 6.44
CA ARG A 179 29.99 -21.11 5.91
C ARG A 179 30.55 -19.74 6.24
N VAL A 180 31.12 -19.58 7.44
CA VAL A 180 31.85 -18.34 7.79
C VAL A 180 33.00 -18.09 6.83
N HIS A 181 33.82 -19.11 6.59
CA HIS A 181 34.93 -19.03 5.64
C HIS A 181 34.46 -18.66 4.23
N ALA A 182 33.34 -19.21 3.76
CA ALA A 182 32.78 -18.85 2.46
C ALA A 182 32.43 -17.34 2.34
N ILE A 183 31.91 -16.73 3.41
CA ILE A 183 31.60 -15.28 3.45
C ILE A 183 32.89 -14.46 3.48
N GLU A 184 33.89 -14.90 4.24
CA GLU A 184 35.20 -14.25 4.36
C GLU A 184 35.96 -14.24 3.03
N CYS A 185 35.90 -15.34 2.28
CA CYS A 185 36.58 -15.49 0.99
C CYS A 185 35.80 -14.90 -0.19
N SER A 186 34.53 -14.53 -0.01
CA SER A 186 33.71 -13.97 -1.09
C SER A 186 34.10 -12.52 -1.40
N ASN A 187 34.74 -12.29 -2.56
CA ASN A 187 35.13 -10.94 -3.01
C ASN A 187 34.55 -10.60 -4.39
N ALA A 188 33.42 -11.20 -4.73
CA ALA A 188 32.75 -10.97 -6.02
C ALA A 188 32.22 -9.53 -6.11
N ALA A 189 32.43 -8.89 -7.26
CA ALA A 189 31.76 -7.63 -7.57
C ALA A 189 30.28 -7.91 -7.90
N ASN A 190 29.36 -7.16 -7.29
CA ASN A 190 27.95 -7.23 -7.63
C ASN A 190 27.38 -5.82 -7.89
N LYS A 191 26.84 -5.63 -9.10
CA LYS A 191 26.15 -4.39 -9.48
C LYS A 191 24.64 -4.61 -9.38
N TRP A 192 24.06 -4.14 -8.28
CA TRP A 192 22.62 -4.24 -8.04
C TRP A 192 21.80 -3.50 -9.10
N THR A 193 20.90 -4.23 -9.75
CA THR A 193 19.93 -3.66 -10.68
C THR A 193 18.66 -3.20 -9.95
N ARG A 194 17.90 -2.29 -10.58
CA ARG A 194 16.61 -1.82 -10.03
C ARG A 194 15.62 -2.97 -9.83
N HIS A 195 15.57 -3.91 -10.78
CA HIS A 195 14.70 -5.08 -10.71
C HIS A 195 15.04 -5.97 -9.51
N GLN A 196 16.30 -6.38 -9.38
CA GLN A 196 16.76 -7.22 -8.25
C GLN A 196 16.43 -6.58 -6.90
N LEU A 197 16.63 -5.26 -6.75
CA LEU A 197 16.35 -4.59 -5.48
C LEU A 197 14.85 -4.57 -5.15
N ARG A 198 13.99 -4.40 -6.15
CA ARG A 198 12.53 -4.51 -5.98
C ARG A 198 12.13 -5.93 -5.58
N GLU A 199 12.70 -6.93 -6.25
CA GLU A 199 12.46 -8.34 -5.95
C GLU A 199 12.88 -8.69 -4.51
N ILE A 200 14.09 -8.31 -4.10
CA ILE A 200 14.60 -8.48 -2.73
C ILE A 200 13.66 -7.82 -1.71
N ARG A 201 13.21 -6.58 -1.99
CA ARG A 201 12.26 -5.86 -1.14
C ARG A 201 10.97 -6.66 -0.95
N GLU A 202 10.39 -7.19 -2.02
CA GLU A 202 9.13 -7.95 -1.94
C GLU A 202 9.33 -9.34 -1.28
N ILE A 203 10.42 -10.05 -1.58
CA ILE A 203 10.76 -11.34 -0.93
C ILE A 203 10.78 -11.18 0.59
N TYR A 204 11.52 -10.19 1.11
CA TYR A 204 11.65 -10.02 2.56
C TYR A 204 10.40 -9.42 3.21
N ARG A 205 9.59 -8.64 2.47
CA ARG A 205 8.25 -8.24 2.93
C ARG A 205 7.34 -9.45 3.11
N GLU A 206 7.33 -10.36 2.14
CA GLU A 206 6.50 -11.55 2.21
C GLU A 206 6.95 -12.47 3.34
N ARG A 207 8.26 -12.73 3.47
CA ARG A 207 8.81 -13.52 4.58
C ARG A 207 8.50 -12.89 5.94
N THR A 208 8.55 -11.57 6.07
CA THR A 208 8.13 -10.86 7.28
C THR A 208 6.66 -11.13 7.60
N ARG A 209 5.77 -10.99 6.61
CA ARG A 209 4.33 -11.27 6.80
C ARG A 209 4.08 -12.71 7.22
N LEU A 210 4.81 -13.67 6.65
CA LEU A 210 4.68 -15.09 7.03
C LEU A 210 5.06 -15.33 8.49
N ILE A 211 6.14 -14.71 8.97
CA ILE A 211 6.53 -14.79 10.39
C ILE A 211 5.47 -14.15 11.27
N GLU A 212 5.01 -12.94 10.96
CA GLU A 212 3.97 -12.24 11.75
C GLU A 212 2.66 -13.03 11.80
N LYS A 213 2.21 -13.62 10.68
CA LYS A 213 1.02 -14.48 10.64
C LYS A 213 1.21 -15.74 11.49
N ARG A 214 2.37 -16.39 11.40
CA ARG A 214 2.68 -17.56 12.22
C ARG A 214 2.66 -17.21 13.70
N SER A 215 3.30 -16.12 14.11
CA SER A 215 3.29 -15.66 15.50
C SER A 215 1.89 -15.31 16.00
N ALA A 216 1.04 -14.72 15.16
CA ALA A 216 -0.35 -14.45 15.50
C ALA A 216 -1.16 -15.75 15.68
N ASN A 217 -0.99 -16.72 14.77
CA ASN A 217 -1.64 -18.04 14.89
C ASN A 217 -1.17 -18.78 16.15
N ASP A 218 0.13 -18.79 16.44
CA ASP A 218 0.70 -19.43 17.62
C ASP A 218 0.16 -18.80 18.92
N ALA A 219 0.00 -17.48 18.95
CA ALA A 219 -0.63 -16.77 20.09
C ALA A 219 -2.11 -17.15 20.26
N MET A 220 -2.88 -17.20 19.17
CA MET A 220 -4.29 -17.61 19.22
C MET A 220 -4.49 -19.06 19.71
N LEU A 221 -3.55 -19.97 19.41
CA LEU A 221 -3.61 -21.35 19.91
C LEU A 221 -3.31 -21.44 21.41
N LEU A 222 -2.42 -20.61 21.93
CA LEU A 222 -2.10 -20.57 23.36
C LEU A 222 -3.23 -19.97 24.20
N ASP A 223 -3.96 -18.98 23.66
CA ASP A 223 -5.11 -18.38 24.35
C ASP A 223 -6.37 -19.28 24.33
N ALA A 224 -6.39 -20.30 23.47
CA ALA A 224 -7.49 -21.25 23.33
C ALA A 224 -7.29 -22.57 24.12
N ALA A 225 -6.11 -22.77 24.72
CA ALA A 225 -5.72 -23.95 25.51
C ALA A 225 -5.73 -23.66 27.01
#